data_AF-A0A926M1Y9-F1
#
_entry.id   AF-A0A926M1Y9-F1
#
_cell.length_a   1.000
_cell.length_b   1.000
_cell.length_c   1.000
_cell.angle_alpha   90.00
_cell.angle_beta   90.00
_cell.angle_gamma   90.00
#
_symmetry.space_group_name_H-M   'P 1'
#
loop_
_entity.id
_entity.type
_entity.pdbx_description
1 polymer ?
#
loop_
_entity_poly.entity_id
_entity_poly.type
_entity_poly.pdbx_seq_one_letter_code
_entity_poly.pdbx_strand_id
1 'polypeptide(L)'
;MKIIAEVGWNHLGDINIAKKMIDAAADAGADYCKFQTWSVKNLRTGPWDDDGRRELYKKAELSKEDHVELKNYCKKKNINFLTSIFNIKDINFLKKITPKLIKIGSPEIYNLDLIQGCLKNFDKVILSTGAAEWKEILKLKKLVNINRLTLLHCVSSYPCDLENINMPRMKDLNEISNNIGYSGHYKGIDDALFAICNGAEYIEKHFTIDKDLPGKDNKISIMPNELKFIVNFKNNVIKMQKYKGKEIQDCEKDTLTTRGRWSN
;
A
#
# COMPACT_ATOMS: atom_id res chain seq x y z
N MET A 1 -6.80 5.45 -8.25
CA MET A 1 -6.92 4.70 -6.99
C MET A 1 -6.62 3.22 -7.23
N LYS A 2 -5.68 2.65 -6.46
CA LYS A 2 -5.20 1.27 -6.56
C LYS A 2 -5.14 0.65 -5.17
N ILE A 3 -5.60 -0.60 -5.04
CA ILE A 3 -5.57 -1.34 -3.77
C ILE A 3 -4.40 -2.30 -3.75
N ILE A 4 -3.60 -2.22 -2.70
CA ILE A 4 -2.44 -3.08 -2.43
C ILE A 4 -2.79 -3.99 -1.25
N ALA A 5 -2.90 -5.30 -1.50
CA ALA A 5 -2.92 -6.31 -0.45
C ALA A 5 -1.48 -6.56 0.00
N GLU A 6 -1.08 -6.02 1.15
CA GLU A 6 0.26 -6.24 1.71
C GLU A 6 0.31 -7.59 2.41
N VAL A 7 0.80 -8.60 1.69
CA VAL A 7 1.09 -9.91 2.27
C VAL A 7 2.32 -9.82 3.18
N GLY A 8 3.29 -8.97 2.82
CA GLY A 8 4.49 -8.76 3.61
C GLY A 8 5.26 -10.06 3.82
N TRP A 9 5.27 -10.53 5.07
CA TRP A 9 5.91 -11.77 5.52
C TRP A 9 4.92 -12.70 6.25
N ASN A 10 3.61 -12.48 6.10
CA ASN A 10 2.53 -13.26 6.74
C ASN A 10 2.53 -14.75 6.36
N HIS A 11 3.17 -15.11 5.24
CA HIS A 11 3.37 -16.48 4.80
C HIS A 11 4.49 -17.21 5.54
N LEU A 12 5.33 -16.50 6.33
CA LEU A 12 6.46 -17.04 7.10
C LEU A 12 7.37 -18.01 6.31
N GLY A 13 7.63 -17.68 5.04
CA GLY A 13 8.45 -18.47 4.12
C GLY A 13 7.73 -19.61 3.40
N ASP A 14 6.47 -19.91 3.75
CA ASP A 14 5.69 -20.94 3.06
C ASP A 14 5.11 -20.41 1.74
N ILE A 15 5.68 -20.86 0.63
CA ILE A 15 5.25 -20.44 -0.71
C ILE A 15 3.82 -20.86 -1.06
N ASN A 16 3.30 -21.94 -0.48
CA ASN A 16 1.93 -22.38 -0.71
C ASN A 16 0.94 -21.48 0.03
N ILE A 17 1.28 -21.04 1.25
CA ILE A 17 0.50 -20.02 1.96
C ILE A 17 0.53 -18.71 1.18
N ALA A 18 1.69 -18.28 0.69
CA ALA A 18 1.81 -17.07 -0.14
C ALA A 18 0.94 -17.15 -1.41
N LYS A 19 0.88 -18.31 -2.09
CA LYS A 19 0.00 -18.53 -3.25
C LYS A 19 -1.49 -18.46 -2.88
N LYS A 20 -1.89 -19.05 -1.75
CA LYS A 20 -3.28 -18.93 -1.26
C LYS A 20 -3.65 -17.48 -0.94
N MET A 21 -2.71 -16.69 -0.40
CA MET A 21 -2.91 -15.25 -0.19
C MET A 21 -3.04 -14.50 -1.52
N ILE A 22 -2.27 -14.84 -2.55
CA ILE A 22 -2.42 -14.28 -3.91
C ILE A 22 -3.82 -14.60 -4.46
N ASP A 23 -4.28 -15.85 -4.33
CA ASP A 23 -5.60 -16.27 -4.78
C ASP A 23 -6.70 -15.42 -4.12
N ALA A 24 -6.67 -15.31 -2.80
CA ALA A 24 -7.66 -14.53 -2.05
C ALA A 24 -7.62 -13.02 -2.37
N ALA A 25 -6.43 -12.45 -2.58
CA ALA A 25 -6.28 -11.06 -2.97
C ALA A 25 -6.81 -10.78 -4.39
N ALA A 26 -6.57 -11.71 -5.33
CA ALA A 26 -7.10 -11.65 -6.69
C ALA A 26 -8.63 -11.77 -6.69
N ASP A 27 -9.19 -12.73 -5.96
CA ASP A 27 -10.64 -12.94 -5.83
C ASP A 27 -11.36 -11.75 -5.18
N ALA A 28 -10.68 -11.04 -4.27
CA ALA A 28 -11.17 -9.79 -3.69
C ALA A 28 -11.11 -8.60 -4.67
N GLY A 29 -10.37 -8.71 -5.77
CA GLY A 29 -10.21 -7.66 -6.78
C GLY A 29 -9.15 -6.61 -6.44
N ALA A 30 -8.16 -6.95 -5.61
CA ALA A 30 -7.03 -6.06 -5.35
C ALA A 30 -6.21 -5.82 -6.63
N ASP A 31 -5.62 -4.62 -6.76
CA ASP A 31 -4.82 -4.27 -7.93
C ASP A 31 -3.40 -4.88 -7.85
N TYR A 32 -2.86 -5.00 -6.64
CA TYR A 32 -1.55 -5.57 -6.35
C TYR A 32 -1.58 -6.53 -5.16
N CYS A 33 -0.80 -7.60 -5.25
CA CYS A 33 -0.37 -8.40 -4.11
C CYS A 33 1.10 -8.06 -3.82
N LYS A 34 1.39 -7.52 -2.64
CA LYS A 34 2.72 -7.01 -2.28
C LYS A 34 3.45 -7.91 -1.28
N PHE A 35 4.72 -8.16 -1.59
CA PHE A 35 5.68 -8.90 -0.77
C PHE A 35 6.83 -7.98 -0.31
N GLN A 36 7.83 -8.55 0.34
CA GLN A 36 9.00 -7.82 0.82
C GLN A 36 10.30 -8.50 0.38
N THR A 37 11.22 -7.73 -0.21
CA THR A 37 12.53 -8.21 -0.66
C THR A 37 13.61 -7.68 0.27
N TRP A 38 13.99 -8.50 1.25
CA TRP A 38 15.09 -8.25 2.18
C TRP A 38 15.88 -9.52 2.39
N SER A 39 17.03 -9.40 3.07
CA SER A 39 17.82 -10.54 3.50
C SER A 39 18.33 -10.31 4.90
N VAL A 40 18.17 -11.29 5.80
CA VAL A 40 18.58 -11.19 7.21
C VAL A 40 20.07 -10.91 7.34
N LYS A 41 20.89 -11.34 6.37
CA LYS A 41 22.33 -11.04 6.34
C LYS A 41 22.64 -9.54 6.25
N ASN A 42 21.71 -8.74 5.74
CA ASN A 42 21.83 -7.29 5.62
C ASN A 42 21.11 -6.55 6.76
N LEU A 43 20.39 -7.26 7.62
CA LEU A 43 19.64 -6.68 8.73
C LEU A 43 20.63 -6.31 9.86
N ARG A 44 20.71 -5.01 10.16
CA ARG A 44 21.54 -4.45 11.25
C ARG A 44 21.16 -5.06 12.61
N THR A 45 22.06 -4.93 13.59
CA THR A 45 21.76 -5.31 14.97
C THR A 45 20.65 -4.45 15.55
N GLY A 46 19.82 -5.02 16.41
CA GLY A 46 18.69 -4.31 17.03
C GLY A 46 17.85 -5.21 17.93
N PRO A 47 16.73 -4.71 18.47
CA PRO A 47 15.95 -5.43 19.48
C PRO A 47 15.40 -6.81 19.03
N TRP A 48 15.37 -7.07 17.72
CA TRP A 48 15.01 -8.36 17.14
C TRP A 48 16.05 -9.47 17.36
N ASP A 49 17.25 -9.11 17.83
CA ASP A 49 18.31 -10.05 18.19
C ASP A 49 18.01 -10.73 19.54
N ASP A 50 17.29 -10.04 20.43
CA ASP A 50 17.07 -10.46 21.81
C ASP A 50 15.67 -11.04 22.07
N ASP A 51 14.71 -10.84 21.15
CA ASP A 51 13.31 -11.26 21.33
C ASP A 51 12.84 -12.35 20.34
N GLY A 52 13.79 -12.99 19.65
CA GLY A 52 13.53 -14.09 18.72
C GLY A 52 12.98 -13.67 17.35
N ARG A 53 12.73 -12.38 17.10
CA ARG A 53 12.25 -11.91 15.79
C ARG A 53 13.24 -12.17 14.66
N ARG A 54 14.55 -12.15 14.91
CA ARG A 54 15.53 -12.46 13.85
C ARG A 54 15.33 -13.87 13.29
N GLU A 55 15.01 -14.86 14.13
CA GLU A 55 14.75 -16.22 13.67
C GLU A 55 13.44 -16.31 12.87
N LEU A 56 12.42 -15.53 13.23
CA LEU A 56 11.21 -15.41 12.43
C LEU A 56 11.51 -14.77 11.07
N TYR A 57 12.36 -13.74 11.01
CA TYR A 57 12.81 -13.17 9.75
C TYR A 57 13.59 -14.19 8.92
N LYS A 58 14.49 -14.99 9.51
CA LYS A 58 15.19 -16.03 8.73
C LYS A 58 14.22 -17.01 8.09
N LYS A 59 13.17 -17.41 8.81
CA LYS A 59 12.11 -18.28 8.28
C LYS A 59 11.30 -17.61 7.18
N ALA A 60 11.02 -16.33 7.32
CA ALA A 60 10.17 -15.60 6.39
C ALA A 60 10.87 -15.05 5.14
N GLU A 61 12.21 -15.07 5.12
CA GLU A 61 13.01 -14.60 3.98
C GLU A 61 12.67 -15.38 2.71
N LEU A 62 12.27 -14.67 1.66
CA LEU A 62 12.04 -15.25 0.34
C LEU A 62 13.30 -15.17 -0.51
N SER A 63 13.68 -16.26 -1.16
CA SER A 63 14.76 -16.29 -2.15
C SER A 63 14.40 -15.50 -3.41
N LYS A 64 15.38 -15.23 -4.28
CA LYS A 64 15.12 -14.55 -5.56
C LYS A 64 14.24 -15.42 -6.46
N GLU A 65 14.42 -16.72 -6.39
CA GLU A 65 13.65 -17.73 -7.09
C GLU A 65 12.19 -17.71 -6.63
N ASP A 66 11.94 -17.62 -5.32
CA ASP A 66 10.58 -17.49 -4.77
C ASP A 66 9.89 -16.22 -5.28
N HIS A 67 10.60 -15.10 -5.34
CA HIS A 67 10.05 -13.86 -5.89
C HIS A 67 9.66 -13.99 -7.38
N VAL A 68 10.48 -14.70 -8.17
CA VAL A 68 10.16 -14.99 -9.59
C VAL A 68 8.94 -15.89 -9.68
N GLU A 69 8.86 -16.93 -8.84
CA GLU A 69 7.74 -17.86 -8.80
C GLU A 69 6.43 -17.16 -8.42
N LEU A 70 6.44 -16.36 -7.35
CA LEU A 70 5.29 -15.60 -6.88
C LEU A 70 4.85 -14.55 -7.90
N LYS A 71 5.78 -13.86 -8.57
CA LYS A 71 5.44 -12.97 -9.69
C LYS A 71 4.72 -13.71 -10.81
N ASN A 72 5.21 -14.89 -11.20
CA ASN A 72 4.59 -15.71 -12.23
C ASN A 72 3.20 -16.21 -11.79
N TYR A 73 3.04 -16.54 -10.52
CA TYR A 73 1.75 -16.93 -9.96
C TYR A 73 0.74 -15.77 -9.95
N CYS A 74 1.14 -14.57 -9.51
CA CYS A 74 0.33 -13.35 -9.62
C CYS A 74 -0.14 -13.13 -11.06
N LYS A 75 0.76 -13.27 -12.06
CA LYS A 75 0.40 -13.17 -13.48
C LYS A 75 -0.66 -14.19 -13.90
N LYS A 76 -0.56 -15.45 -13.44
CA LYS A 76 -1.58 -16.50 -13.71
C LYS A 76 -2.94 -16.16 -13.10
N LYS A 77 -2.95 -15.41 -11.99
CA LYS A 77 -4.16 -15.01 -11.25
C LYS A 77 -4.67 -13.62 -11.61
N ASN A 78 -4.12 -12.99 -12.66
CA ASN A 78 -4.52 -11.66 -13.14
C ASN A 78 -4.44 -10.55 -12.08
N ILE A 79 -3.50 -10.66 -11.14
CA ILE A 79 -3.16 -9.62 -10.16
C ILE A 79 -1.71 -9.18 -10.35
N ASN A 80 -1.40 -7.91 -10.11
CA ASN A 80 -0.02 -7.44 -10.26
C ASN A 80 0.83 -7.83 -9.04
N PHE A 81 2.04 -8.30 -9.29
CA PHE A 81 3.04 -8.47 -8.25
C PHE A 81 3.67 -7.12 -7.89
N LEU A 82 3.87 -6.87 -6.60
CA LEU A 82 4.64 -5.74 -6.09
C LEU A 82 5.55 -6.24 -4.97
N THR A 83 6.64 -5.54 -4.70
CA THR A 83 7.46 -5.79 -3.51
C THR A 83 8.02 -4.50 -2.95
N SER A 84 8.38 -4.54 -1.66
CA SER A 84 9.14 -3.49 -1.02
C SER A 84 10.64 -3.76 -1.07
N ILE A 85 11.43 -2.75 -1.41
CA ILE A 85 12.90 -2.78 -1.41
C ILE A 85 13.43 -2.13 -0.13
N PHE A 86 14.46 -2.74 0.45
CA PHE A 86 15.12 -2.27 1.67
C PHE A 86 16.62 -1.99 1.48
N ASN A 87 17.20 -2.38 0.33
CA ASN A 87 18.62 -2.20 0.07
C ASN A 87 18.90 -1.90 -1.41
N ILE A 88 19.85 -0.99 -1.68
CA ILE A 88 20.22 -0.58 -3.04
C ILE A 88 20.77 -1.75 -3.88
N LYS A 89 21.36 -2.76 -3.23
CA LYS A 89 21.90 -3.96 -3.88
C LYS A 89 20.84 -4.77 -4.62
N ASP A 90 19.57 -4.67 -4.21
CA ASP A 90 18.48 -5.44 -4.80
C ASP A 90 17.85 -4.75 -6.02
N ILE A 91 18.22 -3.49 -6.33
CA ILE A 91 17.69 -2.76 -7.49
C ILE A 91 17.86 -3.54 -8.78
N ASN A 92 19.06 -4.06 -9.06
CA ASN A 92 19.35 -4.75 -10.33
C ASN A 92 18.52 -6.03 -10.52
N PHE A 93 18.20 -6.71 -9.43
CA PHE A 93 17.29 -7.85 -9.45
C PHE A 93 15.85 -7.35 -9.66
N LEU A 94 15.40 -6.41 -8.84
CA LEU A 94 14.02 -5.95 -8.82
C LEU A 94 13.58 -5.21 -10.09
N LYS A 95 14.49 -4.56 -10.83
CA LYS A 95 14.20 -4.03 -12.17
C LYS A 95 13.74 -5.11 -13.16
N LYS A 96 14.18 -6.35 -13.00
CA LYS A 96 13.75 -7.48 -13.85
C LYS A 96 12.40 -8.05 -13.39
N ILE A 97 12.07 -7.89 -12.12
CA ILE A 97 10.84 -8.42 -11.50
C ILE A 97 9.70 -7.42 -11.60
N THR A 98 9.88 -6.18 -11.15
CA THR A 98 8.82 -5.15 -11.07
C THR A 98 9.29 -3.77 -11.58
N PRO A 99 9.68 -3.64 -12.86
CA PRO A 99 10.27 -2.38 -13.37
C PRO A 99 9.32 -1.16 -13.28
N LYS A 100 8.00 -1.40 -13.34
CA LYS A 100 7.00 -0.32 -13.41
C LYS A 100 6.76 0.38 -12.07
N LEU A 101 6.89 -0.35 -10.97
CA LEU A 101 6.52 0.13 -9.64
C LEU A 101 7.33 -0.58 -8.58
N ILE A 102 7.91 0.18 -7.66
CA ILE A 102 8.57 -0.34 -6.47
C ILE A 102 8.07 0.40 -5.23
N LYS A 103 8.03 -0.30 -4.09
CA LYS A 103 7.67 0.28 -2.80
C LYS A 103 8.90 0.39 -1.91
N ILE A 104 8.98 1.46 -1.13
CA ILE A 104 9.97 1.66 -0.06
C ILE A 104 9.20 1.79 1.26
N GLY A 105 9.59 0.98 2.25
CA GLY A 105 8.98 0.99 3.58
C GLY A 105 9.38 2.22 4.41
N SER A 106 8.57 2.58 5.40
CA SER A 106 8.85 3.71 6.29
C SER A 106 10.20 3.68 7.01
N PRO A 107 10.74 2.52 7.44
CA PRO A 107 12.07 2.47 8.04
C PRO A 107 13.21 2.98 7.13
N GLU A 108 12.97 3.12 5.82
CA GLU A 108 13.98 3.57 4.85
C GLU A 108 13.78 5.03 4.39
N ILE A 109 12.88 5.79 5.02
CA ILE A 109 12.54 7.17 4.62
C ILE A 109 13.74 8.13 4.64
N TYR A 110 14.71 7.91 5.54
CA TYR A 110 15.93 8.71 5.64
C TYR A 110 17.02 8.27 4.65
N ASN A 111 16.82 7.16 3.94
CA ASN A 111 17.80 6.56 3.04
C ASN A 111 17.71 7.19 1.64
N LEU A 112 18.20 8.43 1.52
CA LEU A 112 18.10 9.20 0.27
C LEU A 112 18.79 8.51 -0.92
N ASP A 113 19.87 7.76 -0.68
CA ASP A 113 20.57 7.00 -1.73
C ASP A 113 19.71 5.87 -2.29
N LEU A 114 19.01 5.14 -1.42
CA LEU A 114 18.05 4.11 -1.85
C LEU A 114 16.89 4.74 -2.64
N ILE A 115 16.31 5.83 -2.12
CA ILE A 115 15.17 6.50 -2.76
C ILE A 115 15.58 7.04 -4.13
N GLN A 116 16.69 7.78 -4.21
CA GLN A 116 17.20 8.31 -5.48
C GLN A 116 17.60 7.18 -6.45
N GLY A 117 18.19 6.10 -5.93
CA GLY A 117 18.48 4.89 -6.68
C GLY A 117 17.23 4.29 -7.31
N CYS A 118 16.13 4.20 -6.56
CA CYS A 118 14.85 3.72 -7.09
C CYS A 118 14.27 4.66 -8.15
N LEU A 119 14.27 5.99 -7.90
CA LEU A 119 13.76 6.98 -8.85
C LEU A 119 14.53 7.01 -10.20
N LYS A 120 15.78 6.53 -10.22
CA LYS A 120 16.59 6.35 -11.44
C LYS A 120 16.26 5.07 -12.21
N ASN A 121 15.67 4.08 -11.55
CA ASN A 121 15.64 2.70 -12.05
C ASN A 121 14.23 2.12 -12.25
N PHE A 122 13.20 2.75 -11.68
CA PHE A 122 11.80 2.34 -11.80
C PHE A 122 10.93 3.48 -12.35
N ASP A 123 9.83 3.15 -13.02
CA ASP A 123 8.94 4.15 -13.62
C ASP A 123 8.19 4.97 -12.56
N LYS A 124 7.81 4.32 -11.46
CA LYS A 124 7.19 4.93 -10.28
C LYS A 124 7.75 4.33 -8.99
N VAL A 125 7.82 5.17 -7.95
CA VAL A 125 8.27 4.77 -6.61
C VAL A 125 7.19 5.17 -5.61
N ILE A 126 6.77 4.22 -4.78
CA ILE A 126 5.91 4.50 -3.62
C ILE A 126 6.79 4.52 -2.38
N LEU A 127 6.59 5.48 -1.48
CA LEU A 127 7.38 5.64 -0.26
C LEU A 127 6.46 5.94 0.93
N SER A 128 6.41 5.03 1.92
CA SER A 128 5.63 5.31 3.15
C SER A 128 6.39 6.24 4.07
N THR A 129 5.69 7.15 4.75
CA THR A 129 6.30 8.24 5.53
C THR A 129 6.07 8.14 7.04
N GLY A 130 5.74 6.96 7.56
CA GLY A 130 5.57 6.73 9.00
C GLY A 130 6.90 6.86 9.76
N ALA A 131 6.82 7.33 11.00
CA ALA A 131 7.99 7.66 11.85
C ALA A 131 8.96 8.70 11.25
N ALA A 132 8.60 9.37 10.16
CA ALA A 132 9.42 10.40 9.54
C ALA A 132 9.21 11.76 10.19
N GLU A 133 10.31 12.44 10.51
CA GLU A 133 10.28 13.84 10.86
C GLU A 133 10.00 14.70 9.61
N TRP A 134 9.30 15.82 9.78
CA TRP A 134 8.98 16.69 8.64
C TRP A 134 10.22 17.22 7.91
N LYS A 135 11.31 17.50 8.66
CA LYS A 135 12.60 17.91 8.09
C LYS A 135 13.19 16.87 7.13
N GLU A 136 12.90 15.58 7.33
CA GLU A 136 13.34 14.50 6.44
C GLU A 136 12.50 14.44 5.18
N ILE A 137 11.18 14.62 5.32
CA ILE A 137 10.26 14.74 4.18
C ILE A 137 10.65 15.92 3.27
N LEU A 138 11.01 17.08 3.86
CA LEU A 138 11.44 18.24 3.09
C LEU A 138 12.71 17.99 2.27
N LYS A 139 13.60 17.07 2.68
CA LYS A 139 14.79 16.71 1.89
C LYS A 139 14.40 16.03 0.57
N LEU A 140 13.25 15.35 0.51
CA LEU A 140 12.78 14.68 -0.70
C LEU A 140 12.54 15.65 -1.85
N LYS A 141 12.20 16.92 -1.57
CA LYS A 141 12.02 17.99 -2.58
C LYS A 141 13.24 18.19 -3.49
N LYS A 142 14.43 17.78 -3.02
CA LYS A 142 15.69 17.93 -3.76
C LYS A 142 16.01 16.73 -4.67
N LEU A 143 15.20 15.67 -4.64
CA LEU A 143 15.43 14.46 -5.44
C LEU A 143 15.09 14.69 -6.91
N VAL A 144 15.90 14.11 -7.80
CA VAL A 144 15.62 14.10 -9.23
C VAL A 144 14.50 13.11 -9.52
N ASN A 145 13.57 13.49 -10.40
CA ASN A 145 12.35 12.75 -10.76
C ASN A 145 11.34 12.60 -9.61
N ILE A 146 11.26 13.58 -8.71
CA ILE A 146 10.27 13.56 -7.60
C ILE A 146 8.82 13.40 -8.06
N ASN A 147 8.47 13.83 -9.28
CA ASN A 147 7.14 13.62 -9.86
C ASN A 147 6.76 12.14 -10.06
N ARG A 148 7.73 11.21 -10.01
CA ARG A 148 7.51 9.76 -10.03
C ARG A 148 7.32 9.15 -8.63
N LEU A 149 7.51 9.97 -7.59
CA LEU A 149 7.35 9.58 -6.20
C LEU A 149 5.88 9.75 -5.78
N THR A 150 5.33 8.71 -5.19
CA THR A 150 4.05 8.76 -4.47
C THR A 150 4.33 8.55 -3.00
N LEU A 151 4.01 9.55 -2.18
CA LEU A 151 4.14 9.43 -0.73
C LEU A 151 2.91 8.72 -0.18
N LEU A 152 3.08 7.76 0.72
CA LEU A 152 1.97 7.21 1.50
C LEU A 152 2.01 7.78 2.91
N HIS A 153 0.92 8.46 3.29
CA HIS A 153 0.69 8.73 4.69
C HIS A 153 0.58 7.42 5.45
N CYS A 154 1.22 7.36 6.60
CA CYS A 154 1.43 6.14 7.37
C CYS A 154 1.77 6.52 8.81
N VAL A 155 1.24 5.77 9.76
CA VAL A 155 1.65 5.81 11.17
C VAL A 155 2.23 4.45 11.51
N SER A 156 3.52 4.39 11.83
CA SER A 156 4.26 3.13 12.06
C SER A 156 3.97 2.52 13.45
N SER A 157 2.69 2.38 13.79
CA SER A 157 2.19 1.67 14.97
C SER A 157 1.33 0.48 14.51
N TYR A 158 1.54 -0.69 15.11
CA TYR A 158 0.99 -1.96 14.64
C TYR A 158 0.32 -2.70 15.82
N PRO A 159 -0.99 -2.49 16.07
CA PRO A 159 -1.94 -1.65 15.33
C PRO A 159 -1.78 -0.15 15.62
N CYS A 160 -2.41 0.68 14.78
CA CYS A 160 -2.59 2.12 15.05
C CYS A 160 -4.05 2.39 15.41
N ASP A 161 -4.31 3.03 16.55
CA ASP A 161 -5.65 3.45 16.94
C ASP A 161 -6.12 4.67 16.12
N LEU A 162 -7.45 4.81 15.97
CA LEU A 162 -8.07 5.82 15.09
C LEU A 162 -7.64 7.25 15.44
N GLU A 163 -7.59 7.57 16.73
CA GLU A 163 -7.16 8.88 17.26
C GLU A 163 -5.73 9.27 16.86
N ASN A 164 -4.87 8.29 16.56
CA ASN A 164 -3.46 8.49 16.22
C ASN A 164 -3.19 8.56 14.72
N ILE A 165 -4.18 8.25 13.86
CA ILE A 165 -3.95 8.11 12.41
C ILE A 165 -3.51 9.44 11.77
N ASN A 166 -4.02 10.58 12.25
CA ASN A 166 -3.64 11.90 11.76
C ASN A 166 -3.82 12.05 10.22
N MET A 167 -5.02 11.76 9.71
CA MET A 167 -5.32 11.82 8.27
C MET A 167 -5.08 13.19 7.60
N PRO A 168 -5.27 14.36 8.26
CA PRO A 168 -5.00 15.65 7.62
C PRO A 168 -3.58 15.78 7.05
N ARG A 169 -2.59 15.08 7.61
CA ARG A 169 -1.19 15.04 7.13
C ARG A 169 -1.05 14.58 5.68
N MET A 170 -2.03 13.85 5.12
CA MET A 170 -2.06 13.50 3.70
C MET A 170 -2.01 14.75 2.80
N LYS A 171 -2.68 15.83 3.20
CA LYS A 171 -2.68 17.09 2.43
C LYS A 171 -1.28 17.69 2.36
N ASP A 172 -0.60 17.78 3.50
CA ASP A 172 0.76 18.33 3.58
C ASP A 172 1.74 17.50 2.74
N LEU A 173 1.62 16.16 2.80
CA LEU A 173 2.44 15.26 1.99
C LEU A 173 2.18 15.41 0.48
N ASN A 174 0.92 15.69 0.10
CA ASN A 174 0.58 15.91 -1.30
C ASN A 174 1.29 17.16 -1.87
N GLU A 175 1.52 18.20 -1.08
CA GLU A 175 2.28 19.40 -1.47
C GLU A 175 3.77 19.12 -1.76
N ILE A 176 4.29 17.94 -1.39
CA ILE A 176 5.68 17.55 -1.62
C ILE A 176 5.88 16.93 -3.00
N SER A 177 5.00 15.99 -3.39
CA SER A 177 5.21 15.14 -4.58
C SER A 177 4.07 15.20 -5.60
N ASN A 178 2.95 15.85 -5.27
CA ASN A 178 1.70 15.87 -6.04
C ASN A 178 1.06 14.49 -6.30
N ASN A 179 1.57 13.43 -5.67
CA ASN A 179 0.96 12.11 -5.68
C ASN A 179 0.91 11.59 -4.24
N ILE A 180 -0.29 11.34 -3.74
CA ILE A 180 -0.52 10.91 -2.36
C ILE A 180 -1.22 9.55 -2.33
N GLY A 181 -0.88 8.74 -1.35
CA GLY A 181 -1.64 7.55 -1.00
C GLY A 181 -1.65 7.32 0.50
N TYR A 182 -2.06 6.13 0.90
CA TYR A 182 -2.25 5.76 2.29
C TYR A 182 -1.77 4.33 2.55
N SER A 183 -1.05 4.13 3.66
CA SER A 183 -0.62 2.84 4.18
C SER A 183 -1.11 2.72 5.61
N GLY A 184 -2.13 1.89 5.82
CA GLY A 184 -2.89 1.83 7.07
C GLY A 184 -2.53 0.63 7.94
N HIS A 185 -2.45 0.86 9.25
CA HIS A 185 -2.20 -0.16 10.27
C HIS A 185 -3.30 -0.23 11.34
N TYR A 186 -4.44 0.44 11.10
CA TYR A 186 -5.65 0.18 11.89
C TYR A 186 -6.16 -1.24 11.64
N LYS A 187 -6.70 -1.90 12.66
CA LYS A 187 -7.17 -3.30 12.53
C LYS A 187 -8.42 -3.45 11.65
N GLY A 188 -9.21 -2.37 11.52
CA GLY A 188 -10.37 -2.32 10.63
C GLY A 188 -10.05 -1.65 9.29
N ILE A 189 -11.09 -1.18 8.60
CA ILE A 189 -11.01 -0.63 7.25
C ILE A 189 -11.34 0.86 7.16
N ASP A 190 -11.85 1.47 8.24
CA ASP A 190 -12.31 2.86 8.30
C ASP A 190 -11.27 3.85 7.79
N ASP A 191 -10.01 3.60 8.12
CA ASP A 191 -8.85 4.36 7.68
C ASP A 191 -8.66 4.31 6.16
N ALA A 192 -8.76 3.12 5.57
CA ALA A 192 -8.71 2.92 4.12
C ALA A 192 -9.90 3.58 3.41
N LEU A 193 -11.12 3.48 3.95
CA LEU A 193 -12.31 4.12 3.37
C LEU A 193 -12.18 5.65 3.39
N PHE A 194 -11.72 6.21 4.51
CA PHE A 194 -11.47 7.64 4.62
C PHE A 194 -10.40 8.11 3.62
N ALA A 195 -9.30 7.38 3.49
CA ALA A 195 -8.24 7.70 2.53
C ALA A 195 -8.73 7.67 1.07
N ILE A 196 -9.60 6.70 0.70
CA ILE A 196 -10.24 6.63 -0.62
C ILE A 196 -11.04 7.91 -0.89
N CYS A 197 -11.87 8.34 0.07
CA CYS A 197 -12.67 9.55 -0.07
C CYS A 197 -11.81 10.82 -0.19
N ASN A 198 -10.59 10.80 0.36
CA ASN A 198 -9.65 11.93 0.37
C ASN A 198 -8.59 11.85 -0.75
N GLY A 199 -8.88 11.14 -1.83
CA GLY A 199 -8.09 11.21 -3.07
C GLY A 199 -6.81 10.37 -3.08
N ALA A 200 -6.64 9.41 -2.16
CA ALA A 200 -5.49 8.51 -2.17
C ALA A 200 -5.38 7.73 -3.49
N GLU A 201 -4.24 7.84 -4.17
CA GLU A 201 -3.95 7.10 -5.40
C GLU A 201 -3.68 5.63 -5.14
N TYR A 202 -3.05 5.31 -4.01
CA TYR A 202 -2.76 3.96 -3.55
C TYR A 202 -3.25 3.79 -2.12
N ILE A 203 -3.86 2.64 -1.82
CA ILE A 203 -4.30 2.24 -0.50
C ILE A 203 -3.65 0.89 -0.20
N GLU A 204 -2.84 0.84 0.85
CA GLU A 204 -2.12 -0.34 1.32
C GLU A 204 -2.63 -0.74 2.69
N LYS A 205 -2.99 -2.02 2.83
CA LYS A 205 -3.38 -2.65 4.10
C LYS A 205 -2.71 -4.03 4.18
N HIS A 206 -2.19 -4.37 5.36
CA HIS A 206 -1.72 -5.73 5.64
C HIS A 206 -2.86 -6.73 5.45
N PHE A 207 -2.57 -7.84 4.79
CA PHE A 207 -3.57 -8.80 4.33
C PHE A 207 -3.21 -10.22 4.74
N THR A 208 -4.20 -10.98 5.19
CA THR A 208 -4.05 -12.41 5.46
C THR A 208 -5.31 -13.18 5.07
N ILE A 209 -5.16 -14.50 4.95
CA ILE A 209 -6.27 -15.44 4.77
C ILE A 209 -6.71 -16.07 6.10
N ASP A 210 -5.91 -15.91 7.15
CA ASP A 210 -6.16 -16.47 8.48
C ASP A 210 -5.35 -15.69 9.53
N LYS A 211 -6.04 -15.11 10.52
CA LYS A 211 -5.42 -14.31 11.59
C LYS A 211 -4.71 -15.16 12.65
N ASP A 212 -4.96 -16.47 12.66
CA ASP A 212 -4.34 -17.44 13.57
C ASP A 212 -3.03 -18.01 13.01
N LEU A 213 -2.69 -17.70 11.74
CA LEU A 213 -1.38 -18.03 11.18
C LEU A 213 -0.24 -17.38 12.00
N PRO A 214 0.92 -18.06 12.12
CA PRO A 214 2.07 -17.51 12.82
C PRO A 214 2.52 -16.15 12.26
N GLY A 215 3.03 -15.28 13.13
CA GLY A 215 3.49 -13.93 12.75
C GLY A 215 2.58 -12.84 13.31
N LYS A 216 3.20 -11.79 13.85
CA LYS A 216 2.46 -10.71 14.54
C LYS A 216 1.54 -9.92 13.60
N ASP A 217 1.90 -9.81 12.33
CA ASP A 217 1.18 -8.98 11.37
C ASP A 217 -0.13 -9.64 10.92
N ASN A 218 -0.22 -10.99 10.95
CA ASN A 218 -1.46 -11.73 10.68
C ASN A 218 -2.61 -11.27 11.60
N LYS A 219 -2.33 -11.03 12.88
CA LYS A 219 -3.34 -10.64 13.88
C LYS A 219 -3.98 -9.28 13.63
N ILE A 220 -3.29 -8.38 12.94
CA ILE A 220 -3.78 -7.02 12.63
C ILE A 220 -4.17 -6.85 11.17
N SER A 221 -3.89 -7.85 10.33
CA SER A 221 -4.19 -7.85 8.91
C SER A 221 -5.71 -7.90 8.66
N ILE A 222 -6.13 -7.31 7.56
CA ILE A 222 -7.50 -7.45 7.05
C ILE A 222 -7.67 -8.79 6.33
N MET A 223 -8.89 -9.30 6.34
CA MET A 223 -9.29 -10.58 5.74
C MET A 223 -9.87 -10.41 4.32
N PRO A 224 -10.08 -11.51 3.55
CA PRO A 224 -10.56 -11.43 2.17
C PRO A 224 -11.88 -10.66 1.98
N ASN A 225 -12.82 -10.81 2.91
CA ASN A 225 -14.09 -10.08 2.89
C ASN A 225 -13.90 -8.57 3.09
N GLU A 226 -13.02 -8.17 4.01
CA GLU A 226 -12.68 -6.78 4.29
C GLU A 226 -11.95 -6.13 3.10
N LEU A 227 -11.00 -6.85 2.50
CA LEU A 227 -10.31 -6.40 1.28
C LEU A 227 -11.30 -6.21 0.12
N LYS A 228 -12.20 -7.18 -0.09
CA LYS A 228 -13.26 -7.10 -1.12
C LYS A 228 -14.19 -5.91 -0.88
N PHE A 229 -14.51 -5.63 0.39
CA PHE A 229 -15.29 -4.45 0.74
C PHE A 229 -14.58 -3.15 0.32
N ILE A 230 -13.30 -2.99 0.65
CA ILE A 230 -12.50 -1.82 0.27
C ILE A 230 -12.49 -1.65 -1.26
N VAL A 231 -12.28 -2.75 -2.00
CA VAL A 231 -12.28 -2.73 -3.47
C VAL A 231 -13.63 -2.27 -4.04
N ASN A 232 -14.74 -2.81 -3.53
CA ASN A 232 -16.09 -2.44 -3.95
C ASN A 232 -16.40 -0.97 -3.61
N PHE A 233 -16.03 -0.54 -2.40
CA PHE A 233 -16.20 0.84 -1.96
C PHE A 233 -15.42 1.81 -2.87
N LYS A 234 -14.14 1.54 -3.15
CA LYS A 234 -13.33 2.29 -4.13
C LYS A 234 -14.07 2.41 -5.48
N ASN A 235 -14.59 1.30 -6.01
CA ASN A 235 -15.27 1.29 -7.30
C ASN A 235 -16.55 2.16 -7.29
N ASN A 236 -17.28 2.18 -6.17
CA ASN A 236 -18.44 3.05 -5.99
C ASN A 236 -18.02 4.52 -5.91
N VAL A 237 -16.98 4.84 -5.13
CA VAL A 237 -16.46 6.21 -5.01
C VAL A 237 -16.02 6.76 -6.37
N ILE A 238 -15.33 5.97 -7.19
CA ILE A 238 -14.95 6.38 -8.56
C ILE A 238 -16.17 6.72 -9.42
N LYS A 239 -17.30 6.03 -9.26
CA LYS A 239 -18.55 6.36 -9.96
C LYS A 239 -19.17 7.65 -9.42
N MET A 240 -19.21 7.81 -8.10
CA MET A 240 -19.80 8.96 -7.41
C MET A 240 -19.04 10.27 -7.64
N GLN A 241 -17.71 10.21 -7.77
CA GLN A 241 -16.85 11.40 -7.93
C GLN A 241 -16.82 11.98 -9.35
N LYS A 242 -17.53 11.38 -10.32
CA LYS A 242 -17.60 11.92 -11.68
C LYS A 242 -18.39 13.23 -11.66
N TYR A 243 -17.73 14.36 -11.87
CA TYR A 243 -18.38 15.66 -11.97
C TYR A 243 -19.38 15.68 -13.14
N LYS A 244 -20.60 16.14 -12.87
CA LYS A 244 -21.73 16.17 -13.82
C LYS A 244 -22.08 17.58 -14.31
N GLY A 245 -21.24 18.57 -14.02
CA GLY A 245 -21.55 19.98 -14.25
C GLY A 245 -22.22 20.63 -13.03
N LYS A 246 -22.52 21.93 -13.16
CA LYS A 246 -23.22 22.70 -12.12
C LYS A 246 -24.74 22.62 -12.27
N GLU A 247 -25.20 22.28 -13.46
CA GLU A 247 -26.61 22.21 -13.82
C GLU A 247 -27.24 20.89 -13.36
N ILE A 248 -28.57 20.85 -13.40
CA ILE A 248 -29.33 19.63 -13.11
C ILE A 248 -28.99 18.49 -14.07
N GLN A 249 -29.14 17.27 -13.58
CA GLN A 249 -28.95 16.07 -14.39
C GLN A 249 -30.26 15.66 -15.09
N ASP A 250 -30.12 14.87 -16.16
CA ASP A 250 -31.28 14.36 -16.92
C ASP A 250 -32.25 13.56 -16.05
N CYS A 251 -31.75 12.84 -15.03
CA CYS A 251 -32.59 12.09 -14.09
C CYS A 251 -33.45 12.97 -13.16
N GLU A 252 -33.24 14.28 -13.17
CA GLU A 252 -33.98 15.25 -12.35
C GLU A 252 -34.99 16.06 -13.17
N LYS A 253 -35.11 15.82 -14.49
CA LYS A 253 -35.97 16.60 -15.39
C LYS A 253 -37.45 16.56 -14.99
N ASP A 254 -37.95 15.41 -14.52
CA ASP A 254 -39.34 15.29 -14.04
C ASP A 254 -39.59 16.24 -12.85
N THR A 255 -38.69 16.22 -11.86
CA THR A 255 -38.72 17.13 -10.72
C THR A 255 -38.62 18.59 -11.15
N LEU A 256 -37.84 18.92 -12.20
CA LEU A 256 -37.77 20.28 -12.73
C LEU A 256 -39.15 20.79 -13.18
N THR A 257 -39.95 19.97 -13.85
CA THR A 257 -41.28 20.36 -14.33
C THR A 257 -42.31 20.54 -13.21
N THR A 258 -42.04 19.97 -12.03
CA THR A 258 -42.97 19.95 -10.90
C THR A 258 -42.48 20.73 -9.68
N ARG A 259 -41.46 21.59 -9.83
CA ARG A 259 -41.01 22.48 -8.74
C ARG A 259 -42.08 23.50 -8.40
N GLY A 260 -42.23 23.82 -7.11
CA GLY A 260 -43.25 24.78 -6.67
C GLY A 260 -44.70 24.27 -6.76
N ARG A 261 -44.90 22.96 -6.98
CA ARG A 261 -46.24 22.33 -7.09
C ARG A 261 -47.16 22.46 -5.85
N TRP A 262 -46.67 23.07 -4.78
CA TRP A 262 -47.42 23.32 -3.53
C TRP A 262 -47.56 24.81 -3.21
N SER A 263 -47.10 25.70 -4.11
CA SER A 263 -47.24 27.14 -3.95
C SER A 263 -48.65 27.58 -4.38
N ASN A 264 -49.34 28.36 -3.54
CA ASN A 264 -50.60 29.02 -3.89
C ASN A 264 -50.39 30.10 -4.96
#